data_AF-X1B6D7-F1
#
_entry.id   AF-X1B6D7-F1
#
_cell.length_a   1.000
_cell.length_b   1.000
_cell.length_c   1.000
_cell.angle_alpha   90.00
_cell.angle_beta   90.00
_cell.angle_gamma   90.00
#
_symmetry.space_group_name_H-M   'P 1'
#
loop_
_entity.id
_entity.type
_entity.pdbx_description
1 polymer ?
#
loop_
_entity_poly.entity_id
_entity_poly.type
_entity_poly.pdbx_seq_one_letter_code
_entity_poly.pdbx_strand_id
1 'polypeptide(L)'
;MLVDNYFESDLKDIDKSNLVNLTNQIYTTKIKISLDKGQKLFEENNFNEAAIRFEEALKTSEEMFDTEEKKLEIERINSIASGVLNPIYLERVNPILNKGKELVIKESFEENVSTLNEALDLFEKSLEITNTMADSKEKSEKLNEITSLINKTCKTRINYIKELSIQKIGQGDYEKAIDINLDLGKEIKVIIDDIKKSIEKLQKGLLEKFNNK
;
A
#
# COMPACT_ATOMS: atom_id res chain seq x y z
N MET A 1 35.08 28.72 32.41
CA MET A 1 33.95 29.59 32.80
C MET A 1 33.18 30.18 31.62
N LEU A 2 33.80 30.83 30.61
CA LEU A 2 33.04 31.33 29.43
C LEU A 2 32.50 30.20 28.53
N VAL A 3 33.27 29.13 28.33
CA VAL A 3 32.85 27.96 27.56
C VAL A 3 31.78 27.16 28.32
N ASP A 4 31.94 27.00 29.64
CA ASP A 4 30.98 26.27 30.48
C ASP A 4 29.61 26.98 30.53
N ASN A 5 29.60 28.33 30.59
CA ASN A 5 28.35 29.11 30.52
C ASN A 5 27.65 29.04 29.16
N TYR A 6 28.38 28.81 28.06
CA TYR A 6 27.75 28.63 26.74
C TYR A 6 26.97 27.29 26.69
N PHE A 7 27.51 26.23 27.30
CA PHE A 7 26.87 24.92 27.31
C PHE A 7 25.58 24.83 28.14
N GLU A 8 25.37 25.77 29.06
CA GLU A 8 24.17 25.94 29.90
C GLU A 8 23.24 27.08 29.44
N SER A 9 23.54 27.76 28.32
CA SER A 9 22.81 28.96 27.88
C SER A 9 21.79 28.72 26.77
N ASP A 10 20.76 29.56 26.72
CA ASP A 10 19.77 29.67 25.63
C ASP A 10 20.41 29.83 24.24
N LEU A 11 21.66 30.32 24.15
CA LEU A 11 22.39 30.49 22.90
C LEU A 11 22.69 29.16 22.20
N LYS A 12 22.96 28.10 22.97
CA LYS A 12 23.21 26.76 22.42
C LYS A 12 21.95 26.17 21.80
N ASP A 13 20.78 26.41 22.41
CA ASP A 13 19.51 25.93 21.88
C ASP A 13 19.11 26.69 20.61
N ILE A 14 19.42 27.98 20.55
CA ILE A 14 19.29 28.80 19.33
C ILE A 14 20.20 28.26 18.22
N ASP A 15 21.47 28.01 18.49
CA ASP A 15 22.42 27.50 17.49
C ASP A 15 22.05 26.10 17.00
N LYS A 16 21.57 25.22 17.89
CA LYS A 16 21.02 23.91 17.53
C LYS A 16 19.81 24.05 16.60
N SER A 17 18.87 24.94 16.93
CA SER A 17 17.69 25.21 16.10
C SER A 17 18.07 25.74 14.72
N ASN A 18 19.03 26.67 14.66
CA ASN A 18 19.55 27.22 13.40
C ASN A 18 20.19 26.14 12.52
N LEU A 19 20.97 25.22 13.11
CA LEU A 19 21.58 24.11 12.39
C LEU A 19 20.54 23.12 11.86
N VAL A 20 19.51 22.81 12.65
CA VAL A 20 18.38 21.97 12.19
C VAL A 20 17.67 22.61 11.00
N ASN A 21 17.34 23.90 11.09
CA ASN A 21 16.67 24.63 10.01
C ASN A 21 17.53 24.67 8.74
N LEU A 22 18.83 24.98 8.87
CA LEU A 22 19.74 25.01 7.72
C LEU A 22 19.87 23.63 7.08
N THR A 23 19.97 22.57 7.89
CA THR A 23 20.06 21.20 7.40
C THR A 23 18.81 20.79 6.64
N ASN A 24 17.62 21.10 7.18
CA ASN A 24 16.37 20.83 6.49
C ASN A 24 16.25 21.62 5.18
N GLN A 25 16.67 22.89 5.14
CA GLN A 25 16.69 23.67 3.89
C GLN A 25 17.57 23.04 2.80
N ILE A 26 18.70 22.44 3.19
CA ILE A 26 19.57 21.70 2.26
C ILE A 26 18.81 20.47 1.71
N TYR A 27 18.15 19.70 2.56
CA TYR A 27 17.32 18.57 2.12
C TYR A 27 16.16 19.02 1.22
N THR A 28 15.42 20.06 1.61
CA THR A 28 14.35 20.67 0.80
C THR A 28 14.85 21.08 -0.59
N THR A 29 16.06 21.62 -0.67
CA THR A 29 16.69 21.96 -1.96
C THR A 29 16.97 20.71 -2.81
N LYS A 30 17.51 19.65 -2.21
CA LYS A 30 17.74 18.37 -2.91
C LYS A 30 16.44 17.73 -3.37
N ILE A 31 15.42 17.71 -2.52
CA ILE A 31 14.07 17.22 -2.82
C ILE A 31 13.50 17.96 -4.03
N LYS A 32 13.57 19.29 -4.04
CA LYS A 32 13.10 20.10 -5.18
C LYS A 32 13.78 19.69 -6.49
N ILE A 33 15.10 19.48 -6.48
CA ILE A 33 15.83 19.04 -7.68
C ILE A 33 15.31 17.67 -8.17
N SER A 34 15.04 16.73 -7.26
CA SER A 34 14.48 15.42 -7.63
C SER A 34 13.07 15.55 -8.18
N LEU A 35 12.21 16.38 -7.58
CA LEU A 35 10.86 16.64 -8.06
C LEU A 35 10.86 17.26 -9.46
N ASP A 36 11.67 18.28 -9.70
CA ASP A 36 11.79 18.96 -11.00
C ASP A 36 12.26 17.96 -12.09
N LYS A 37 13.20 17.07 -11.75
CA LYS A 37 13.65 15.99 -12.66
C LYS A 37 12.54 14.97 -12.92
N GLY A 38 11.80 14.57 -11.88
CA GLY A 38 10.70 13.62 -12.00
C GLY A 38 9.59 14.15 -12.91
N GLN A 39 9.21 15.42 -12.75
CA GLN A 39 8.25 16.10 -13.62
C GLN A 39 8.73 16.16 -15.07
N LYS A 40 9.99 16.55 -15.30
CA LYS A 40 10.56 16.57 -16.65
C LYS A 40 10.54 15.19 -17.31
N LEU A 41 10.95 14.15 -16.59
CA LEU A 41 10.92 12.77 -17.10
C LEU A 41 9.49 12.33 -17.44
N PHE A 42 8.50 12.76 -16.66
CA PHE A 42 7.10 12.50 -16.95
C PHE A 42 6.63 13.18 -18.24
N GLU A 43 6.98 14.46 -18.46
CA GLU A 43 6.69 15.19 -19.70
C GLU A 43 7.33 14.52 -20.93
N GLU A 44 8.48 13.84 -20.72
CA GLU A 44 9.17 13.04 -21.72
C GLU A 44 8.59 11.61 -21.89
N ASN A 45 7.51 11.26 -21.17
CA ASN A 45 6.89 9.94 -21.09
C ASN A 45 7.76 8.82 -20.48
N ASN A 46 8.84 9.19 -19.77
CA ASN A 46 9.71 8.26 -19.04
C ASN A 46 9.14 8.01 -17.63
N PHE A 47 7.98 7.36 -17.57
CA PHE A 47 7.19 7.24 -16.33
C PHE A 47 7.87 6.46 -15.21
N ASN A 48 8.64 5.43 -15.54
CA ASN A 48 9.31 4.61 -14.53
C ASN A 48 10.47 5.40 -13.89
N GLU A 49 11.26 6.08 -14.70
CA GLU A 49 12.33 6.96 -14.25
C GLU A 49 11.77 8.15 -13.47
N ALA A 50 10.63 8.70 -13.88
CA ALA A 50 9.92 9.72 -13.11
C ALA A 50 9.54 9.20 -11.72
N ALA A 51 8.95 8.00 -11.62
CA ALA A 51 8.61 7.37 -10.35
C ALA A 51 9.82 7.21 -9.42
N ILE A 52 10.95 6.75 -9.95
CA ILE A 52 12.20 6.64 -9.20
C ILE A 52 12.62 8.00 -8.61
N ARG A 53 12.47 9.12 -9.35
CA ARG A 53 12.80 10.45 -8.82
C ARG A 53 11.87 10.91 -7.69
N PHE A 54 10.59 10.57 -7.76
CA PHE A 54 9.65 10.85 -6.67
C PHE A 54 9.93 9.99 -5.44
N GLU A 55 10.32 8.72 -5.62
CA GLU A 55 10.78 7.87 -4.51
C GLU A 55 12.09 8.39 -3.88
N GLU A 56 13.05 8.84 -4.68
CA GLU A 56 14.26 9.51 -4.19
C GLU A 56 13.93 10.76 -3.37
N ALA A 57 12.93 11.55 -3.79
CA ALA A 57 12.48 12.72 -3.06
C ALA A 57 11.88 12.33 -1.70
N LEU A 58 11.01 11.31 -1.65
CA LEU A 58 10.46 10.78 -0.40
C LEU A 58 11.56 10.27 0.52
N LYS A 59 12.49 9.45 0.01
CA LYS A 59 13.62 8.94 0.79
C LYS A 59 14.48 10.08 1.35
N THR A 60 14.73 11.12 0.57
CA THR A 60 15.48 12.30 1.04
C THR A 60 14.73 13.04 2.15
N SER A 61 13.40 13.11 2.08
CA SER A 61 12.59 13.72 3.15
C SER A 61 12.65 12.93 4.46
N GLU A 62 12.85 11.61 4.40
CA GLU A 62 13.02 10.78 5.60
C GLU A 62 14.29 11.14 6.39
N GLU A 63 15.33 11.66 5.71
CA GLU A 63 16.60 12.11 6.30
C GLU A 63 16.48 13.48 6.99
N MET A 64 15.39 14.23 6.77
CA MET A 64 15.13 15.49 7.47
C MET A 64 14.88 15.27 8.95
N PHE A 65 15.23 16.28 9.77
CA PHE A 65 14.85 16.30 11.18
C PHE A 65 13.32 16.31 11.32
N ASP A 66 12.81 15.65 12.36
CA ASP A 66 11.37 15.54 12.61
C ASP A 66 10.78 16.89 13.06
N THR A 67 10.35 17.67 12.09
CA THR A 67 9.76 19.00 12.24
C THR A 67 8.49 19.11 11.40
N GLU A 68 7.69 20.16 11.63
CA GLU A 68 6.54 20.45 10.75
C GLU A 68 6.96 20.68 9.29
N GLU A 69 8.17 21.18 9.05
CA GLU A 69 8.72 21.33 7.70
C GLU A 69 8.85 19.98 6.98
N LYS A 70 9.33 18.92 7.66
CA LYS A 70 9.41 17.58 7.09
C LYS A 70 8.03 17.07 6.68
N LYS A 71 7.02 17.27 7.52
CA LYS A 71 5.63 16.84 7.24
C LYS A 71 5.08 17.56 6.01
N LEU A 72 5.22 18.89 5.97
CA LEU A 72 4.79 19.70 4.83
C LEU A 72 5.51 19.31 3.54
N GLU A 73 6.80 18.97 3.61
CA GLU A 73 7.56 18.54 2.45
C GLU A 73 7.11 17.16 1.94
N ILE A 74 6.83 16.20 2.84
CA ILE A 74 6.23 14.90 2.47
C ILE A 74 4.85 15.09 1.83
N GLU A 75 4.00 15.95 2.38
CA GLU A 75 2.70 16.29 1.81
C GLU A 75 2.84 16.91 0.41
N ARG A 76 3.80 17.81 0.24
CA ARG A 76 4.11 18.42 -1.06
C ARG A 76 4.59 17.39 -2.08
N ILE A 77 5.51 16.50 -1.71
CA ILE A 77 6.00 15.42 -2.58
C ILE A 77 4.83 14.54 -3.02
N ASN A 78 4.00 14.09 -2.09
CA ASN A 78 2.84 13.26 -2.38
C ASN A 78 1.81 13.98 -3.25
N SER A 79 1.55 15.27 -3.00
CA SER A 79 0.64 16.07 -3.82
C SER A 79 1.11 16.17 -5.28
N ILE A 80 2.41 16.40 -5.51
CA ILE A 80 2.96 16.48 -6.86
C ILE A 80 2.97 15.10 -7.52
N ALA A 81 3.51 14.09 -6.85
CA ALA A 81 3.64 12.75 -7.39
C ALA A 81 2.26 12.14 -7.71
N SER A 82 1.24 12.38 -6.88
CA SER A 82 -0.12 11.91 -7.13
C SER A 82 -0.76 12.63 -8.32
N GLY A 83 -0.59 13.96 -8.46
CA GLY A 83 -1.09 14.68 -9.62
C GLY A 83 -0.48 14.25 -10.96
N VAL A 84 0.72 13.68 -10.93
CA VAL A 84 1.50 13.29 -12.11
C VAL A 84 1.36 11.80 -12.42
N LEU A 85 1.73 10.93 -11.47
CA LEU A 85 1.85 9.49 -11.72
C LEU A 85 0.55 8.71 -11.55
N ASN A 86 -0.32 9.11 -10.61
CA ASN A 86 -1.52 8.32 -10.30
C ASN A 86 -2.46 8.17 -11.50
N PRO A 87 -2.67 9.19 -12.38
CA PRO A 87 -3.43 9.00 -13.62
C PRO A 87 -2.91 7.83 -14.48
N ILE A 88 -1.59 7.71 -14.63
CA ILE A 88 -0.96 6.63 -15.41
C ILE A 88 -1.17 5.27 -14.73
N TYR A 89 -1.03 5.21 -13.41
CA TYR A 89 -1.30 3.98 -12.67
C TYR A 89 -2.78 3.56 -12.78
N LEU A 90 -3.71 4.51 -12.73
CA LEU A 90 -5.14 4.23 -12.88
C LEU A 90 -5.50 3.73 -14.28
N GLU A 91 -4.89 4.29 -15.33
CA GLU A 91 -5.03 3.78 -16.69
C GLU A 91 -4.60 2.32 -16.80
N ARG A 92 -3.61 1.89 -16.01
CA ARG A 92 -3.16 0.49 -15.93
C ARG A 92 -4.06 -0.38 -15.05
N VAL A 93 -4.50 0.14 -13.91
CA VAL A 93 -5.32 -0.60 -12.92
C VAL A 93 -6.74 -0.84 -13.43
N ASN A 94 -7.41 0.20 -13.94
CA ASN A 94 -8.82 0.15 -14.30
C ASN A 94 -9.20 -0.99 -15.27
N PRO A 95 -8.48 -1.27 -16.37
CA PRO A 95 -8.85 -2.38 -17.26
C PRO A 95 -8.74 -3.75 -16.58
N ILE A 96 -7.71 -3.96 -15.73
CA ILE A 96 -7.51 -5.21 -14.99
C ILE A 96 -8.63 -5.39 -13.96
N LEU A 97 -8.90 -4.33 -13.18
CA LEU A 97 -9.94 -4.30 -12.17
C LEU A 97 -11.33 -4.54 -12.77
N ASN A 98 -11.62 -3.90 -13.91
CA ASN A 98 -12.90 -4.06 -14.61
C ASN A 98 -13.05 -5.47 -15.18
N LYS A 99 -11.99 -6.08 -15.74
CA LYS A 99 -12.02 -7.49 -16.15
C LYS A 99 -12.37 -8.40 -14.97
N GLY A 100 -11.76 -8.18 -13.80
CA GLY A 100 -12.09 -8.94 -12.59
C GLY A 100 -13.55 -8.77 -12.15
N LYS A 101 -14.08 -7.54 -12.20
CA LYS A 101 -15.50 -7.26 -11.91
C LYS A 101 -16.44 -7.96 -12.89
N GLU A 102 -16.12 -7.97 -14.18
CA GLU A 102 -16.92 -8.65 -15.19
C GLU A 102 -17.01 -10.16 -14.94
N LEU A 103 -15.90 -10.81 -14.54
CA LEU A 103 -15.90 -12.23 -14.20
C LEU A 103 -16.86 -12.52 -13.04
N VAL A 104 -16.89 -11.65 -12.03
CA VAL A 104 -17.78 -11.81 -10.87
C VAL A 104 -19.25 -11.48 -11.18
N ILE A 105 -19.54 -10.67 -12.20
CA ILE A 105 -20.91 -10.29 -12.61
C ILE A 105 -21.52 -11.30 -13.58
N LYS A 106 -20.72 -11.90 -14.48
CA LYS A 106 -21.21 -12.74 -15.59
C LYS A 106 -21.72 -14.11 -15.16
N GLU A 107 -21.48 -14.56 -13.93
CA GLU A 107 -21.86 -15.90 -13.47
C GLU A 107 -23.06 -15.87 -12.52
N SER A 108 -24.16 -16.52 -12.93
CA SER A 108 -25.01 -17.25 -11.99
C SER A 108 -24.12 -18.28 -11.31
N PHE A 109 -23.95 -18.19 -9.99
CA PHE A 109 -22.98 -18.89 -9.13
C PHE A 109 -23.00 -20.44 -9.13
N GLU A 110 -23.33 -21.11 -10.23
CA GLU A 110 -23.44 -22.57 -10.28
C GLU A 110 -22.15 -23.25 -10.77
N GLU A 111 -21.28 -22.58 -11.53
CA GLU A 111 -20.13 -23.27 -12.11
C GLU A 111 -18.86 -22.43 -12.09
N ASN A 112 -17.93 -22.88 -11.23
CA ASN A 112 -16.48 -22.85 -11.47
C ASN A 112 -15.66 -21.96 -10.51
N VAL A 113 -15.15 -22.60 -9.45
CA VAL A 113 -14.08 -22.08 -8.58
C VAL A 113 -12.93 -21.45 -9.37
N SER A 114 -12.65 -21.94 -10.59
CA SER A 114 -11.64 -21.37 -11.48
C SER A 114 -11.92 -19.91 -11.88
N THR A 115 -13.18 -19.53 -12.15
CA THR A 115 -13.51 -18.13 -12.51
C THR A 115 -13.32 -17.21 -11.32
N LEU A 116 -13.73 -17.67 -10.12
CA LEU A 116 -13.50 -16.92 -8.88
C LEU A 116 -12.01 -16.75 -8.59
N ASN A 117 -11.18 -17.77 -8.86
CA ASN A 117 -9.72 -17.65 -8.76
C ASN A 117 -9.16 -16.65 -9.78
N GLU A 118 -9.58 -16.69 -11.05
CA GLU A 118 -9.12 -15.71 -12.05
C GLU A 118 -9.50 -14.27 -11.64
N ALA A 119 -10.71 -14.07 -11.09
CA ALA A 119 -11.11 -12.77 -10.58
C ALA A 119 -10.23 -12.30 -9.41
N LEU A 120 -9.88 -13.19 -8.47
CA LEU A 120 -8.99 -12.88 -7.36
C LEU A 120 -7.59 -12.50 -7.87
N ASP A 121 -7.01 -13.25 -8.80
CA ASP A 121 -5.71 -12.93 -9.41
C ASP A 121 -5.70 -11.54 -10.06
N LEU A 122 -6.79 -11.14 -10.71
CA LEU A 122 -6.93 -9.82 -11.32
C LEU A 122 -7.04 -8.72 -10.25
N PHE A 123 -7.74 -8.97 -9.15
CA PHE A 123 -7.81 -8.02 -8.05
C PHE A 123 -6.50 -7.89 -7.30
N GLU A 124 -5.75 -8.97 -7.12
CA GLU A 124 -4.40 -8.94 -6.53
C GLU A 124 -3.42 -8.14 -7.39
N LYS A 125 -3.42 -8.35 -8.72
CA LYS A 125 -2.62 -7.52 -9.65
C LYS A 125 -3.02 -6.05 -9.59
N SER A 126 -4.32 -5.77 -9.49
CA SER A 126 -4.81 -4.39 -9.33
C SER A 126 -4.33 -3.78 -8.01
N LEU A 127 -4.30 -4.57 -6.94
CA LEU A 127 -3.81 -4.16 -5.62
C LEU A 127 -2.31 -3.85 -5.65
N GLU A 128 -1.52 -4.69 -6.30
CA GLU A 128 -0.07 -4.49 -6.46
C GLU A 128 0.23 -3.15 -7.14
N ILE A 129 -0.39 -2.86 -8.28
CA ILE A 129 -0.19 -1.59 -9.00
C ILE A 129 -0.73 -0.40 -8.18
N THR A 130 -1.86 -0.56 -7.49
CA THR A 130 -2.41 0.53 -6.66
C THR A 130 -1.49 0.86 -5.48
N ASN A 131 -0.75 -0.12 -4.95
CA ASN A 131 0.22 0.12 -3.88
C ASN A 131 1.43 0.96 -4.33
N THR A 132 1.80 0.93 -5.61
CA THR A 132 2.88 1.77 -6.16
C THR A 132 2.47 3.22 -6.43
N MET A 133 1.19 3.55 -6.29
CA MET A 133 0.70 4.92 -6.43
C MET A 133 1.26 5.81 -5.32
N ALA A 134 1.42 7.11 -5.61
CA ALA A 134 1.72 8.09 -4.59
C ALA A 134 0.53 8.26 -3.62
N ASP A 135 0.84 8.51 -2.35
CA ASP A 135 -0.17 8.60 -1.30
C ASP A 135 -1.14 9.75 -1.60
N SER A 136 -2.43 9.41 -1.62
CA SER A 136 -3.51 10.31 -2.01
C SER A 136 -4.85 9.74 -1.58
N LYS A 137 -5.88 10.59 -1.57
CA LYS A 137 -7.26 10.15 -1.36
C LYS A 137 -7.68 9.10 -2.39
N GLU A 138 -7.31 9.31 -3.65
CA GLU A 138 -7.63 8.41 -4.75
C GLU A 138 -7.00 7.02 -4.60
N LYS A 139 -5.71 6.95 -4.22
CA LYS A 139 -5.06 5.68 -3.87
C LYS A 139 -5.83 4.98 -2.76
N SER A 140 -6.17 5.68 -1.68
CA SER A 140 -6.90 5.10 -0.54
C SER A 140 -8.28 4.58 -0.94
N GLU A 141 -9.04 5.35 -1.72
CA GLU A 141 -10.35 4.94 -2.24
C GLU A 141 -10.23 3.70 -3.13
N LYS A 142 -9.22 3.65 -4.00
CA LYS A 142 -8.97 2.51 -4.88
C LYS A 142 -8.56 1.25 -4.12
N LEU A 143 -7.68 1.38 -3.12
CA LEU A 143 -7.30 0.28 -2.23
C LEU A 143 -8.51 -0.29 -1.48
N ASN A 144 -9.38 0.58 -0.97
CA ASN A 144 -10.60 0.18 -0.29
C ASN A 144 -11.57 -0.55 -1.23
N GLU A 145 -11.73 -0.06 -2.46
CA GLU A 145 -12.54 -0.69 -3.50
C GLU A 145 -12.02 -2.11 -3.82
N ILE A 146 -10.73 -2.24 -4.12
CA ILE A 146 -10.10 -3.52 -4.48
C ILE A 146 -10.18 -4.50 -3.31
N THR A 147 -9.88 -4.06 -2.09
CA THR A 147 -9.96 -4.89 -0.88
C THR A 147 -11.39 -5.38 -0.64
N SER A 148 -12.38 -4.52 -0.84
CA SER A 148 -13.80 -4.89 -0.74
C SER A 148 -14.19 -5.96 -1.77
N LEU A 149 -13.70 -5.83 -3.00
CA LEU A 149 -13.93 -6.82 -4.07
C LEU A 149 -13.28 -8.17 -3.74
N ILE A 150 -12.02 -8.18 -3.31
CA ILE A 150 -11.33 -9.40 -2.85
C ILE A 150 -12.14 -10.08 -1.75
N ASN A 151 -12.51 -9.34 -0.70
CA ASN A 151 -13.26 -9.88 0.42
C ASN A 151 -14.62 -10.47 -0.01
N LYS A 152 -15.33 -9.78 -0.89
CA LYS A 152 -16.61 -10.25 -1.43
C LYS A 152 -16.41 -11.54 -2.23
N THR A 153 -15.44 -11.59 -3.13
CA THR A 153 -15.16 -12.76 -3.98
C THR A 153 -14.71 -13.97 -3.15
N CYS A 154 -13.81 -13.77 -2.18
CA CYS A 154 -13.40 -14.81 -1.23
C CYS A 154 -14.60 -15.37 -0.46
N LYS A 155 -15.48 -14.49 0.06
CA LYS A 155 -16.69 -14.93 0.77
C LYS A 155 -17.61 -15.74 -0.13
N THR A 156 -17.83 -15.31 -1.36
CA THR A 156 -18.66 -16.05 -2.31
C THR A 156 -18.06 -17.42 -2.63
N ARG A 157 -16.75 -17.49 -2.86
CA ARG A 157 -16.03 -18.75 -3.11
C ARG A 157 -16.16 -19.72 -1.95
N ILE A 158 -15.96 -19.24 -0.72
CA ILE A 158 -16.13 -20.06 0.49
C ILE A 158 -17.55 -20.61 0.59
N ASN A 159 -18.58 -19.78 0.34
CA ASN A 159 -19.97 -20.21 0.38
C ASN A 159 -20.26 -21.28 -0.67
N TYR A 160 -19.78 -21.10 -1.90
CA TYR A 160 -19.95 -22.07 -2.99
C TYR A 160 -19.30 -23.43 -2.65
N ILE A 161 -18.05 -23.41 -2.16
CA ILE A 161 -17.34 -24.63 -1.74
C ILE A 161 -18.09 -25.35 -0.62
N LYS A 162 -18.64 -24.59 0.34
CA LYS A 162 -19.48 -25.14 1.41
C LYS A 162 -20.76 -25.79 0.88
N GLU A 163 -21.45 -25.15 -0.06
CA GLU A 163 -22.65 -25.69 -0.69
C GLU A 163 -22.36 -26.99 -1.47
N LEU A 164 -21.25 -27.03 -2.21
CA LEU A 164 -20.77 -28.25 -2.88
C LEU A 164 -20.52 -29.39 -1.88
N SER A 165 -19.86 -29.10 -0.75
CA SER A 165 -19.64 -30.10 0.30
C SER A 165 -20.97 -30.64 0.87
N ILE A 166 -21.94 -29.77 1.15
CA ILE A 166 -23.28 -30.17 1.62
C ILE A 166 -23.99 -31.05 0.58
N GLN A 167 -23.89 -30.71 -0.70
CA GLN A 167 -24.46 -31.52 -1.77
C GLN A 167 -23.84 -32.93 -1.82
N LYS A 168 -22.51 -33.05 -1.63
CA LYS A 168 -21.83 -34.36 -1.57
C LYS A 168 -22.25 -35.18 -0.37
N ILE A 169 -22.44 -34.56 0.80
CA ILE A 169 -23.02 -35.21 1.99
C ILE A 169 -24.42 -35.75 1.67
N GLY A 170 -25.28 -34.96 1.02
CA GLY A 170 -26.62 -35.38 0.61
C GLY A 170 -26.62 -36.53 -0.40
N GLN A 171 -25.57 -36.65 -1.22
CA GLN A 171 -25.34 -37.76 -2.15
C GLN A 171 -24.75 -39.01 -1.48
N GLY A 172 -24.43 -38.96 -0.18
CA GLY A 172 -23.73 -40.03 0.54
C GLY A 172 -22.23 -40.15 0.22
N ASP A 173 -21.67 -39.19 -0.51
CA ASP A 173 -20.25 -39.15 -0.92
C ASP A 173 -19.42 -38.41 0.13
N TYR A 174 -19.29 -39.04 1.29
CA TYR A 174 -18.66 -38.43 2.47
C TYR A 174 -17.15 -38.19 2.29
N GLU A 175 -16.46 -39.06 1.56
CA GLU A 175 -15.02 -38.92 1.29
C GLU A 175 -14.75 -37.63 0.50
N LYS A 176 -15.47 -37.39 -0.60
CA LYS A 176 -15.32 -36.14 -1.35
C LYS A 176 -15.72 -34.91 -0.53
N ALA A 177 -16.74 -35.02 0.31
CA ALA A 177 -17.14 -33.92 1.19
C ALA A 177 -16.03 -33.57 2.21
N ILE A 178 -15.31 -34.57 2.73
CA ILE A 178 -14.16 -34.39 3.62
C ILE A 178 -13.00 -33.73 2.87
N ASP A 179 -12.66 -34.22 1.68
CA ASP A 179 -11.57 -33.67 0.87
C ASP A 179 -11.80 -32.18 0.55
N ILE A 180 -13.01 -31.82 0.11
CA ILE A 180 -13.40 -30.43 -0.16
C ILE A 180 -13.21 -29.55 1.08
N ASN A 181 -13.63 -30.03 2.26
CA ASN A 181 -13.52 -29.26 3.51
C ASN A 181 -12.07 -29.14 4.00
N LEU A 182 -11.24 -30.17 3.80
CA LEU A 182 -9.82 -30.14 4.14
C LEU A 182 -9.08 -29.10 3.30
N ASP A 183 -9.36 -29.02 2.00
CA ASP A 183 -8.74 -28.04 1.11
C ASP A 183 -9.18 -26.62 1.46
N LEU A 184 -10.46 -26.40 1.72
CA LEU A 184 -10.96 -25.12 2.23
C LEU A 184 -10.27 -24.72 3.56
N GLY A 185 -10.08 -25.69 4.46
CA GLY A 185 -9.39 -25.49 5.73
C GLY A 185 -7.93 -25.08 5.58
N LYS A 186 -7.21 -25.63 4.60
CA LYS A 186 -5.81 -25.23 4.31
C LYS A 186 -5.73 -23.78 3.83
N GLU A 187 -6.62 -23.38 2.94
CA GLU A 187 -6.65 -22.01 2.40
C GLU A 187 -6.96 -20.97 3.48
N ILE A 188 -7.97 -21.21 4.31
CA ILE A 188 -8.31 -20.33 5.44
C ILE A 188 -7.13 -20.20 6.40
N LYS A 189 -6.40 -21.29 6.64
CA LYS A 189 -5.23 -21.28 7.53
C LYS A 189 -4.12 -20.35 7.01
N VAL A 190 -3.82 -20.37 5.71
CA VAL A 190 -2.82 -19.47 5.11
C VAL A 190 -3.19 -18.01 5.33
N ILE A 191 -4.46 -17.65 5.09
CA ILE A 191 -4.97 -16.28 5.30
C ILE A 191 -4.82 -15.85 6.76
N ILE A 192 -5.18 -16.72 7.71
CA ILE A 192 -5.04 -16.45 9.15
C ILE A 192 -3.57 -16.19 9.51
N ASP A 193 -2.65 -16.97 8.96
CA ASP A 193 -1.22 -16.84 9.25
C ASP A 193 -0.65 -15.53 8.68
N ASP A 194 -1.08 -15.08 7.51
CA ASP A 194 -0.65 -13.79 6.95
C ASP A 194 -1.24 -12.58 7.69
N ILE A 195 -2.48 -12.68 8.19
CA ILE A 195 -3.06 -11.68 9.08
C ILE A 195 -2.24 -11.57 10.36
N LYS A 196 -1.87 -12.70 10.98
CA LYS A 196 -1.03 -12.71 12.19
C LYS A 196 0.31 -12.01 11.95
N LYS A 197 1.02 -12.36 10.87
CA LYS A 197 2.29 -11.69 10.50
C LYS A 197 2.12 -10.18 10.33
N SER A 198 1.01 -9.75 9.72
CA SER A 198 0.73 -8.33 9.51
C SER A 198 0.47 -7.60 10.83
N ILE A 199 -0.28 -8.22 11.76
CA ILE A 199 -0.52 -7.70 13.11
C ILE A 199 0.80 -7.59 13.89
N GLU A 200 1.66 -8.62 13.83
CA GLU A 200 2.97 -8.60 14.49
C GLU A 200 3.87 -7.46 13.98
N LYS A 201 3.90 -7.22 12.66
CA LYS A 201 4.62 -6.09 12.06
C LYS A 201 4.08 -4.75 12.56
N LEU A 202 2.76 -4.57 12.60
CA LEU A 202 2.13 -3.35 13.11
C LEU A 202 2.45 -3.11 14.59
N GLN A 203 2.38 -4.16 15.41
CA GLN A 203 2.72 -4.09 16.84
C GLN A 203 4.19 -3.69 17.04
N LYS A 204 5.11 -4.26 16.26
CA LYS A 204 6.54 -3.92 16.30
C LYS A 204 6.79 -2.46 15.91
N GLY A 205 6.19 -2.00 14.82
CA GLY A 205 6.31 -0.61 14.36
C GLY A 205 5.72 0.41 15.35
N LEU A 206 4.65 0.04 16.08
CA LEU A 206 4.12 0.85 17.18
C LEU A 206 5.11 0.92 18.35
N LEU A 207 5.67 -0.21 18.78
CA LEU A 207 6.66 -0.28 19.86
C LEU A 207 7.93 0.55 19.55
N GLU A 208 8.42 0.50 18.31
CA GLU A 208 9.57 1.30 17.87
C GLU A 208 9.27 2.81 17.90
N LYS A 209 8.03 3.23 17.57
CA LYS A 209 7.61 4.64 17.66
C LYS A 209 7.48 5.14 19.09
N PHE A 210 7.14 4.28 20.06
CA PHE A 210 7.01 4.68 21.47
C PHE A 210 8.34 4.68 22.23
N ASN A 211 9.32 3.88 21.81
CA ASN A 211 10.62 3.78 22.48
C ASN A 211 11.67 4.80 21.99
N ASN A 212 11.37 5.59 20.95
CA ASN A 212 12.21 6.67 20.44
C ASN A 212 11.77 8.08 20.94
N LYS A 213 11.02 8.15 22.04
CA LYS A 213 10.77 9.38 22.82
C LYS A 213 11.76 9.48 23.97
#